data_AF-A0A0E9M2M8-F1
#
_entry.id   AF-A0A0E9M2M8-F1
#
_cell.length_a   1.000
_cell.length_b   1.000
_cell.length_c   1.000
_cell.angle_alpha   90.00
_cell.angle_beta   90.00
_cell.angle_gamma   90.00
#
_symmetry.space_group_name_H-M   'P 1'
#
loop_
_entity.id
_entity.type
_entity.pdbx_description
1 polymer ?
#
loop_
_entity_poly.entity_id
_entity_poly.type
_entity_poly.pdbx_seq_one_letter_code
_entity_poly.pdbx_strand_id
1 'polypeptide(L)'
;MEVQYDLEGQNAYNLSLEVSFDAGDSYEPIPFNHLSGDVTSVSSGANNLIVWDGKQTFPETNSNIAKIKVIATTGNPNHGHQPGRESPTSTATPIAPL
;
A
#
# COMPACT_ATOMS: atom_id res chain seq x y z
N MET A 1 2.72 11.82 2.04
CA MET A 1 1.76 11.57 0.94
C MET A 1 0.64 10.71 1.49
N GLU A 2 -0.57 10.92 1.00
CA GLU A 2 -1.75 10.15 1.37
C GLU A 2 -2.19 9.30 0.18
N VAL A 3 -2.53 8.05 0.43
CA VAL A 3 -3.04 7.10 -0.56
C VAL A 3 -4.38 6.59 -0.05
N GLN A 4 -5.47 7.05 -0.68
CA GLN A 4 -6.80 6.52 -0.41
C GLN A 4 -7.06 5.29 -1.25
N TYR A 5 -7.71 4.31 -0.63
CA TYR A 5 -8.05 3.05 -1.28
C TYR A 5 -9.35 2.46 -0.71
N ASP A 6 -10.05 1.75 -1.57
CA ASP A 6 -11.14 0.87 -1.17
C ASP A 6 -10.61 -0.56 -1.10
N LEU A 7 -11.05 -1.31 -0.08
CA LEU A 7 -10.63 -2.67 0.16
C LEU A 7 -11.84 -3.59 0.17
N GLU A 8 -11.91 -4.51 -0.78
CA GLU A 8 -12.95 -5.53 -0.85
C GLU A 8 -12.38 -6.91 -0.50
N GLY A 9 -13.10 -7.68 0.31
CA GLY A 9 -12.62 -8.96 0.83
C GLY A 9 -13.47 -9.48 1.99
N GLN A 10 -13.06 -10.61 2.56
CA GLN A 10 -13.72 -11.21 3.74
C GLN A 10 -12.77 -11.35 4.94
N ASN A 11 -11.48 -11.07 4.74
CA ASN A 11 -10.44 -11.23 5.74
C ASN A 11 -9.98 -9.87 6.29
N ALA A 12 -9.17 -9.91 7.35
CA ALA A 12 -8.32 -8.80 7.72
C ALA A 12 -6.99 -8.88 6.95
N TYR A 13 -6.53 -7.76 6.41
CA TYR A 13 -5.34 -7.68 5.57
C TYR A 13 -4.25 -6.81 6.22
N ASN A 14 -2.99 -7.16 5.99
CA ASN A 14 -1.85 -6.26 6.22
C ASN A 14 -1.45 -5.63 4.90
N LEU A 15 -1.27 -4.32 4.91
CA LEU A 15 -1.06 -3.51 3.71
C LEU A 15 0.40 -3.06 3.65
N SER A 16 0.98 -3.13 2.47
CA SER A 16 2.27 -2.53 2.16
C SER A 16 2.18 -1.69 0.88
N LEU A 17 3.16 -0.80 0.69
CA LEU A 17 3.28 0.00 -0.52
C LEU A 17 4.55 -0.37 -1.27
N GLU A 18 4.46 -0.32 -2.59
CA GLU A 18 5.61 -0.22 -3.48
C GLU A 18 5.50 1.06 -4.30
N VAL A 19 6.64 1.71 -4.56
CA VAL A 19 6.74 2.90 -5.40
C VAL A 19 7.60 2.63 -6.61
N SER A 20 7.18 3.15 -7.75
CA SER A 20 7.99 3.24 -8.96
C SER A 20 8.31 4.70 -9.23
N PHE A 21 9.54 4.99 -9.64
CA PHE A 21 9.97 6.32 -10.09
C PHE A 21 10.24 6.39 -11.61
N ASP A 22 10.06 5.28 -12.31
CA ASP A 22 10.35 5.05 -13.73
C ASP A 22 9.07 4.70 -14.52
N ALA A 23 7.97 5.42 -14.27
CA ALA A 23 6.69 5.23 -14.94
C ALA A 23 6.12 3.79 -14.85
N GLY A 24 6.52 3.02 -13.84
CA GLY A 24 6.03 1.67 -13.57
C GLY A 24 6.86 0.54 -14.17
N ASP A 25 8.07 0.80 -14.64
CA ASP A 25 8.97 -0.24 -15.14
C ASP A 25 9.55 -1.08 -14.00
N SER A 26 9.93 -0.44 -12.88
CA SER A 26 10.39 -1.09 -11.65
C SER A 26 9.69 -0.53 -10.42
N TYR A 27 9.61 -1.35 -9.37
CA TYR A 27 8.93 -1.00 -8.12
C TYR A 27 9.83 -1.36 -6.93
N GLU A 28 9.97 -0.42 -6.01
CA GLU A 28 10.71 -0.57 -4.76
C GLU A 28 9.76 -0.60 -3.56
N PRO A 29 9.95 -1.51 -2.60
CA PRO A 29 9.10 -1.60 -1.42
C PRO A 29 9.35 -0.43 -0.47
N ILE A 30 8.27 0.13 0.08
CA ILE A 30 8.35 1.11 1.17
C ILE A 30 8.50 0.38 2.50
N PRO A 31 9.52 0.71 3.32
CA PRO A 31 9.66 0.11 4.64
C PRO A 31 8.47 0.46 5.54
N PHE A 32 7.95 -0.53 6.26
CA PHE A 32 6.73 -0.40 7.07
C PHE A 32 6.79 0.71 8.12
N ASN A 33 7.97 1.00 8.67
CA ASN A 33 8.18 2.08 9.65
C ASN A 33 8.02 3.50 9.06
N HIS A 34 7.84 3.64 7.74
CA HIS A 34 7.49 4.89 7.06
C HIS A 34 6.03 4.93 6.60
N LEU A 35 5.24 3.90 6.94
CA LEU A 35 3.82 3.80 6.66
C LEU A 35 3.02 3.98 7.96
N SER A 36 1.86 4.61 7.84
CA SER A 36 0.90 4.79 8.94
C SER A 36 -0.53 4.87 8.38
N GLY A 37 -1.53 4.95 9.26
CA GLY A 37 -2.94 4.83 8.89
C GLY A 37 -3.42 3.38 8.91
N ASP A 38 -4.27 3.02 7.97
CA ASP A 38 -4.89 1.70 7.82
C ASP A 38 -3.90 0.75 7.14
N VAL A 39 -2.96 0.19 7.91
CA VAL A 39 -1.88 -0.67 7.37
C VAL A 39 -1.78 -2.07 7.99
N THR A 40 -2.44 -2.31 9.12
CA THR A 40 -2.41 -3.61 9.81
C THR A 40 -3.81 -4.08 10.19
N SER A 41 -4.09 -5.36 9.97
CA SER A 41 -5.39 -5.98 10.26
C SER A 41 -6.60 -5.19 9.75
N VAL A 42 -6.48 -4.62 8.55
CA VAL A 42 -7.51 -3.76 7.93
C VAL A 42 -8.64 -4.64 7.41
N SER A 43 -9.87 -4.34 7.84
CA SER A 43 -11.08 -4.99 7.33
C SER A 43 -11.54 -4.33 6.02
N SER A 44 -12.33 -5.04 5.24
CA SER A 44 -12.93 -4.48 4.03
C SER A 44 -13.79 -3.25 4.33
N GLY A 45 -13.72 -2.26 3.43
CA GLY A 45 -14.33 -0.95 3.59
C GLY A 45 -13.85 0.03 2.53
N ALA A 46 -14.52 1.18 2.48
CA ALA A 46 -14.19 2.26 1.56
C ALA A 46 -13.51 3.42 2.29
N ASN A 47 -12.75 4.23 1.56
CA ASN A 47 -12.02 5.40 2.07
C ASN A 47 -10.95 5.07 3.13
N ASN A 48 -10.33 3.89 3.05
CA ASN A 48 -9.18 3.59 3.89
C ASN A 48 -7.98 4.44 3.45
N LEU A 49 -7.07 4.73 4.39
CA LEU A 49 -5.98 5.65 4.17
C LEU A 49 -4.62 5.04 4.57
N ILE A 50 -3.67 5.02 3.64
CA ILE A 50 -2.25 4.85 3.97
C ILE A 50 -1.57 6.21 3.89
N VAL A 51 -0.88 6.59 4.97
CA VAL A 51 -0.02 7.76 5.01
C VAL A 51 1.43 7.30 4.89
N TRP A 52 2.12 7.77 3.86
CA TRP A 52 3.52 7.47 3.62
C TRP A 52 4.41 8.72 3.77
N ASP A 53 5.44 8.62 4.61
CA ASP A 53 6.50 9.63 4.74
C ASP A 53 7.58 9.50 3.65
N GLY A 54 7.23 9.89 2.42
CA GLY A 54 8.12 9.78 1.27
C GLY A 54 9.38 10.64 1.33
N LYS A 55 9.38 11.75 2.10
CA LYS A 55 10.58 12.59 2.24
C LYS A 55 11.66 11.92 3.07
N GLN A 56 11.29 11.09 4.04
CA GLN A 56 12.26 10.31 4.81
C GLN A 56 12.77 9.10 4.00
N THR A 57 11.92 8.50 3.16
CA THR A 57 12.32 7.31 2.38
C THR A 57 13.13 7.65 1.12
N PHE A 58 12.74 8.70 0.38
CA PHE A 58 13.43 9.14 -0.85
C PHE A 58 13.59 10.67 -0.88
N PRO A 59 14.52 11.23 -0.08
CA PRO A 59 14.64 12.68 0.12
C PRO A 59 14.99 13.47 -1.15
N GLU A 60 15.65 12.86 -2.13
CA GLU A 60 16.12 13.54 -3.35
C GLU A 60 15.25 13.24 -4.59
N THR A 61 14.16 12.49 -4.43
CA THR A 61 13.38 12.01 -5.58
C THR A 61 12.12 12.85 -5.76
N ASN A 62 12.17 13.80 -6.70
CA ASN A 62 11.00 14.48 -7.23
C ASN A 62 10.69 13.92 -8.62
N SER A 63 9.83 12.90 -8.68
CA SER A 63 9.41 12.29 -9.96
C SER A 63 7.94 12.57 -10.22
N ASN A 64 7.65 13.22 -11.33
CA ASN A 64 6.29 13.46 -11.82
C ASN A 64 5.69 12.22 -12.53
N ILE A 65 6.47 11.16 -12.68
CA ILE A 65 6.05 9.88 -13.28
C ILE A 65 5.94 8.76 -12.23
N ALA A 66 5.95 9.12 -10.95
CA ALA A 66 5.88 8.15 -9.87
C ALA A 66 4.55 7.38 -9.90
N LYS A 67 4.60 6.07 -9.64
CA LYS A 67 3.42 5.21 -9.50
C LYS A 67 3.46 4.48 -8.16
N ILE A 68 2.29 4.24 -7.57
CA ILE A 68 2.15 3.54 -6.30
C ILE A 68 1.36 2.26 -6.51
N LYS A 69 1.80 1.18 -5.88
CA LYS A 69 1.03 -0.06 -5.73
C LYS A 69 0.72 -0.27 -4.25
N VAL A 70 -0.54 -0.56 -3.97
CA VAL A 70 -0.98 -1.07 -2.68
C VAL A 70 -1.00 -2.59 -2.76
N ILE A 71 -0.37 -3.25 -1.79
CA ILE A 71 -0.33 -4.71 -1.69
C ILE A 71 -1.04 -5.09 -0.40
N ALA A 72 -2.07 -5.91 -0.52
CA ALA A 72 -2.76 -6.49 0.62
C ALA A 72 -2.36 -7.95 0.79
N THR A 73 -2.03 -8.35 2.01
CA THR A 73 -1.66 -9.73 2.35
C THR A 73 -2.50 -10.23 3.52
N THR A 74 -3.11 -11.40 3.37
CA THR A 74 -3.78 -12.08 4.49
C THR A 74 -2.70 -12.71 5.37
N GLY A 75 -2.60 -12.28 6.62
CA GLY A 75 -1.79 -12.98 7.62
C GLY A 75 -2.70 -13.83 8.49
N ASN A 76 -2.87 -15.12 8.19
CA ASN A 76 -3.38 -16.05 9.20
C ASN A 76 -2.19 -16.83 9.79
N PRO A 77 -1.69 -16.48 10.99
CA PRO A 77 -0.56 -17.20 11.60
C PRO A 77 -0.88 -18.67 11.95
N ASN A 78 -2.14 -19.11 11.88
CA ASN A 78 -2.57 -20.42 12.40
C ASN A 78 -3.13 -21.41 11.37
N HIS A 79 -3.08 -21.13 10.08
CA HIS A 79 -3.53 -22.11 9.07
C HIS A 79 -2.40 -22.40 8.09
N GLY A 80 -1.75 -23.55 8.30
CA GLY A 80 -0.74 -24.08 7.39
C GLY A 80 -1.29 -24.17 5.97
N HIS A 81 -0.49 -23.66 5.03
CA HIS A 81 -0.66 -23.81 3.59
C HIS A 81 -1.94 -23.20 2.98
N GLN A 82 -1.99 -21.87 2.86
CA GLN A 82 -2.14 -21.20 1.56
C GLN A 82 -1.85 -19.69 1.69
N PRO A 83 -0.72 -19.16 1.18
CA PRO A 83 -0.67 -17.75 0.81
C PRO A 83 -1.59 -17.57 -0.38
N GLY A 84 -2.89 -17.45 -0.12
CA GLY A 84 -3.78 -16.86 -1.09
C GLY A 84 -3.30 -15.43 -1.27
N ARG A 85 -2.61 -15.13 -2.37
CA ARG A 85 -2.71 -13.77 -2.94
C ARG A 85 -4.16 -13.61 -3.38
N GLU A 86 -5.06 -13.47 -2.41
CA GLU A 86 -6.24 -12.67 -2.68
C GLU A 86 -5.63 -11.33 -3.07
N SER A 87 -5.77 -10.98 -4.35
CA SER A 87 -5.48 -9.64 -4.82
C SER A 87 -6.80 -8.92 -4.68
N PRO A 88 -7.19 -8.43 -3.47
CA PRO A 88 -8.33 -7.56 -3.38
C PRO A 88 -8.05 -6.40 -4.34
N THR A 89 -9.07 -6.03 -5.11
CA THR A 89 -8.91 -4.93 -6.07
C THR A 89 -8.82 -3.64 -5.25
N SER A 90 -7.60 -3.16 -5.04
CA SER A 90 -7.35 -1.88 -4.39
C SER A 90 -7.15 -0.82 -5.46
N THR A 91 -8.16 0.03 -5.67
CA THR A 91 -7.99 1.21 -6.52
C THR A 91 -7.40 2.33 -5.67
N ALA A 92 -6.07 2.49 -5.75
CA ALA A 92 -5.38 3.54 -5.00
C ALA A 92 -5.34 4.84 -5.80
N THR A 93 -5.79 5.94 -5.19
CA THR A 93 -5.58 7.28 -5.75
C THR A 93 -4.60 8.04 -4.86
N PRO A 94 -3.40 8.39 -5.36
CA PRO A 94 -2.49 9.24 -4.62
C PRO A 94 -3.09 10.64 -4.49
N ILE A 95 -3.17 11.15 -3.27
CA ILE A 95 -3.53 12.54 -3.01
C ILE A 95 -2.23 13.35 -3.07
N ALA A 96 -2.13 14.21 -4.07
CA ALA A 96 -1.02 15.14 -4.17
C ALA A 96 -0.99 16.04 -2.91
N PRO A 97 0.18 16.27 -2.29
CA PRO A 97 0.28 17.26 -1.24
C PRO A 97 -0.08 18.65 -1.81
N LEU A 98 -0.92 19.40 -1.10
CA LEU A 98 -1.25 20.80 -1.38
C LEU A 98 0.00 21.69 -1.51
#